data_AF-A0A2I2F577-F1
#
_entry.id   AF-A0A2I2F577-F1
#
_cell.length_a   1.000
_cell.length_b   1.000
_cell.length_c   1.000
_cell.angle_alpha   90.00
_cell.angle_beta   90.00
_cell.angle_gamma   90.00
#
_symmetry.space_group_name_H-M   'P 1'
#
loop_
_entity.id
_entity.type
_entity.pdbx_description
1 polymer ?
#
loop_
_entity_poly.entity_id
_entity_poly.type
_entity_poly.pdbx_seq_one_letter_code
_entity_poly.pdbx_strand_id
1 'polypeptide(L)'
;MESLHTPPETSSFVLLADHQARTPSSFHSGPPVLHYHSKSCKLVVQDSDLAASPALGALRGQAAAGAAGVNGSTSEGENQLVIEGVDVWVTSDKFLLYNPTPAVSAGVAIPYPSISLHAIQRLRLPTDSESEVQGLYMQIAMPPSQQAVDDEEECITMTVVPSTPTPTPTPSTTEETPSTSEEQEPESPIQKLYAAVSACSNLHPDPVEPGDEEDDDEDEYDEGLLSTGLVSAGNAQGGMPPPMDGSSGWITAENMHEFFDEEGNWIAGGEEPSLPLGPGAGSVRQRGEGGEDEEMGDVGGERGEDEGGEETKWRRTD
;
A
#
# COMPACT_ATOMS: atom_id res chain seq x y z
N MET A 1 12.06 12.56 10.82
CA MET A 1 13.10 11.55 11.11
C MET A 1 13.75 11.86 12.48
N GLU A 2 13.96 10.88 13.34
CA GLU A 2 14.48 11.05 14.72
C GLU A 2 15.76 10.22 14.94
N SER A 3 16.71 10.73 15.72
CA SER A 3 17.95 10.01 16.05
C SER A 3 17.75 9.03 17.21
N LEU A 4 18.32 7.83 17.09
CA LEU A 4 18.35 6.82 18.15
C LEU A 4 19.77 6.66 18.69
N HIS A 5 19.92 6.67 20.01
CA HIS A 5 21.20 6.47 20.70
C HIS A 5 21.28 5.13 21.44
N THR A 6 20.18 4.39 21.47
CA THR A 6 20.06 3.08 22.09
C THR A 6 19.41 2.11 21.12
N PRO A 7 19.82 0.84 21.10
CA PRO A 7 19.22 -0.15 20.21
C PRO A 7 17.74 -0.35 20.57
N PRO A 8 16.83 -0.46 19.59
CA PRO A 8 15.47 -0.90 19.84
C PRO A 8 15.47 -2.30 20.49
N GLU A 9 14.74 -2.46 21.60
CA GLU A 9 14.60 -3.77 22.24
C GLU A 9 13.55 -4.59 21.49
N THR A 10 13.95 -5.66 20.80
CA THR A 10 12.99 -6.50 20.04
C THR A 10 11.85 -7.04 20.93
N SER A 11 12.12 -7.27 22.23
CA SER A 11 11.13 -7.74 23.20
C SER A 11 10.12 -6.68 23.66
N SER A 12 10.34 -5.39 23.37
CA SER A 12 9.35 -4.35 23.69
C SER A 12 8.20 -4.30 22.68
N PHE A 13 8.31 -5.01 21.56
CA PHE A 13 7.27 -5.10 20.53
C PHE A 13 6.40 -6.34 20.70
N VAL A 14 5.14 -6.23 20.25
CA VAL A 14 4.26 -7.39 20.12
C VAL A 14 4.55 -8.08 18.79
N LEU A 15 4.75 -9.40 18.78
CA LEU A 15 4.96 -10.13 17.53
C LEU A 15 3.69 -10.11 16.67
N LEU A 16 3.83 -9.97 15.35
CA LEU A 16 2.68 -9.95 14.43
C LEU A 16 1.76 -11.18 14.59
N ALA A 17 2.34 -12.38 14.73
CA ALA A 17 1.57 -13.60 14.94
C ALA A 17 0.75 -13.57 16.24
N ASP A 18 1.34 -13.07 17.33
CA ASP A 18 0.65 -12.94 18.62
C ASP A 18 -0.46 -11.88 18.57
N HIS A 19 -0.22 -10.78 17.85
CA HIS A 19 -1.22 -9.74 17.62
C HIS A 19 -2.39 -10.26 16.79
N GLN A 20 -2.14 -11.02 15.72
CA GLN A 20 -3.16 -11.61 14.85
C GLN A 20 -3.95 -12.76 15.51
N ALA A 21 -3.33 -13.49 16.44
CA ALA A 21 -3.98 -14.57 17.18
C ALA A 21 -4.88 -14.08 18.32
N ARG A 22 -4.75 -12.81 18.73
CA ARG A 22 -5.54 -12.21 19.81
C ARG A 22 -6.68 -11.39 19.22
N THR A 23 -7.82 -11.38 19.88
CA THR A 23 -8.83 -10.33 19.71
C THR A 23 -8.45 -9.20 20.67
N PRO A 24 -7.77 -8.13 20.23
CA PRO A 24 -7.39 -7.07 21.15
C PRO A 24 -8.65 -6.35 21.65
N SER A 25 -8.61 -5.88 22.90
CA SER A 25 -9.69 -5.03 23.45
C SER A 25 -9.77 -3.66 22.76
N SER A 26 -8.69 -3.25 22.09
CA SER A 26 -8.59 -2.06 21.26
C SER A 26 -7.46 -2.26 20.24
N PHE A 27 -7.69 -1.92 18.98
CA PHE A 27 -6.70 -1.99 17.91
C PHE A 27 -5.79 -0.75 17.85
N HIS A 28 -6.12 0.31 18.58
CA HIS A 28 -5.44 1.61 18.51
C HIS A 28 -4.59 1.92 19.75
N SER A 29 -4.59 1.05 20.76
CA SER A 29 -3.87 1.27 22.01
C SER A 29 -3.05 0.05 22.39
N GLY A 30 -1.74 0.21 22.50
CA GLY A 30 -0.84 -0.86 22.90
C GLY A 30 0.61 -0.60 22.50
N PRO A 31 1.52 -1.54 22.81
CA PRO A 31 2.87 -1.50 22.29
C PRO A 31 2.85 -1.71 20.77
N PRO A 32 3.80 -1.10 20.03
CA PRO A 32 3.90 -1.29 18.59
C PRO A 32 4.08 -2.77 18.22
N VAL A 33 3.47 -3.16 17.10
CA VAL A 33 3.56 -4.52 16.56
C VAL A 33 4.80 -4.63 15.69
N LEU A 34 5.58 -5.69 15.84
CA LEU A 34 6.73 -5.98 14.99
C LEU A 34 6.30 -6.81 13.79
N HIS A 35 6.36 -6.20 12.60
CA HIS A 35 6.02 -6.86 11.33
C HIS A 35 7.23 -7.59 10.73
N TYR A 36 8.43 -7.00 10.84
CA TYR A 36 9.63 -7.58 10.29
C TYR A 36 10.87 -7.11 11.05
N HIS A 37 11.87 -7.98 11.15
CA HIS A 37 13.17 -7.65 11.72
C HIS A 37 14.26 -8.40 10.96
N SER A 38 15.27 -7.66 10.51
CA SER A 38 16.43 -8.22 9.82
C SER A 38 17.70 -7.61 10.37
N LYS A 39 18.72 -8.44 10.55
CA LYS A 39 20.00 -8.04 11.11
C LYS A 39 21.05 -7.97 10.03
N SER A 40 22.06 -7.14 10.27
CA SER A 40 23.26 -7.05 9.42
C SER A 40 22.99 -6.66 7.95
N CYS A 41 21.91 -5.94 7.70
CA CYS A 41 21.57 -5.40 6.39
C CYS A 41 22.66 -4.41 5.91
N LYS A 42 22.69 -4.20 4.60
CA LYS A 42 23.48 -3.14 3.99
C LYS A 42 22.55 -1.97 3.64
N LEU A 43 22.91 -0.78 4.07
CA LEU A 43 22.19 0.44 3.74
C LEU A 43 23.01 1.21 2.71
N VAL A 44 22.38 1.55 1.59
CA VAL A 44 23.00 2.25 0.47
C VAL A 44 22.40 3.65 0.39
N VAL A 45 23.21 4.70 0.48
CA VAL A 45 22.77 6.11 0.56
C VAL A 45 23.74 6.99 -0.22
N GLN A 46 23.27 8.13 -0.75
CA GLN A 46 24.14 9.13 -1.36
C GLN A 46 24.95 9.91 -0.31
N ASP A 47 26.17 10.32 -0.65
CA ASP A 47 27.04 11.11 0.24
C ASP A 47 26.41 12.48 0.57
N SER A 48 25.73 13.10 -0.39
CA SER A 48 24.96 14.33 -0.20
C SER A 48 23.89 14.18 0.88
N ASP A 49 23.12 13.09 0.81
CA ASP A 49 21.99 12.83 1.70
C ASP A 49 22.48 12.50 3.12
N LEU A 50 23.62 11.81 3.24
CA LEU A 50 24.30 11.58 4.51
C LEU A 50 24.83 12.87 5.13
N ALA A 51 25.33 13.80 4.31
CA ALA A 51 25.80 15.10 4.78
C ALA A 51 24.63 16.03 5.18
N ALA A 52 23.51 15.93 4.48
CA ALA A 52 22.30 16.72 4.75
C ALA A 52 21.55 16.25 6.01
N SER A 53 21.62 14.95 6.35
CA SER A 53 20.93 14.38 7.52
C SER A 53 21.90 13.92 8.61
N PRO A 54 22.03 14.68 9.73
CA PRO A 54 22.87 14.28 10.85
C PRO A 54 22.49 12.92 11.44
N ALA A 55 21.20 12.57 11.43
CA ALA A 55 20.70 11.29 11.94
C ALA A 55 21.20 10.10 11.09
N LEU A 56 21.18 10.24 9.76
CA LEU A 56 21.73 9.22 8.85
C LEU A 56 23.26 9.21 8.87
N GLY A 57 23.90 10.38 8.92
CA GLY A 57 25.36 10.48 9.05
C GLY A 57 25.89 9.76 10.28
N ALA A 58 25.13 9.74 11.39
CA ALA A 58 25.50 9.02 12.61
C ALA A 58 25.58 7.49 12.42
N LEU A 59 24.78 6.88 11.52
CA LEU A 59 24.81 5.43 11.24
C LEU A 59 26.15 4.95 10.65
N ARG A 60 26.92 5.85 10.03
CA ARG A 60 28.23 5.54 9.43
C ARG A 60 29.34 5.52 10.48
N GLY A 61 29.21 6.30 11.55
CA GLY A 61 30.26 6.53 12.54
C GLY A 61 31.40 7.42 12.07
N GLN A 62 32.16 7.97 13.02
CA GLN A 62 33.24 8.93 12.76
C GLN A 62 34.47 8.32 12.04
N ALA A 63 34.66 7.00 12.10
CA ALA A 63 35.84 6.33 11.55
C ALA A 63 35.89 6.30 10.01
N ALA A 64 34.76 6.46 9.33
CA ALA A 64 34.70 6.39 7.88
C ALA A 64 34.88 7.75 7.19
N ALA A 65 34.78 8.87 7.91
CA ALA A 65 34.95 10.22 7.35
C ALA A 65 36.38 10.53 6.85
N GLY A 66 37.37 9.67 7.17
CA GLY A 66 38.77 9.85 6.79
C GLY A 66 39.21 9.24 5.46
N ALA A 67 38.30 8.60 4.70
CA ALA A 67 38.62 7.94 3.42
C ALA A 67 38.23 8.76 2.18
N ALA A 68 37.91 10.04 2.34
CA ALA A 68 37.67 10.96 1.22
C ALA A 68 39.02 11.48 0.68
N GLY A 69 39.60 10.76 -0.27
CA GLY A 69 40.82 11.23 -0.93
C GLY A 69 41.23 10.41 -2.15
N VAL A 70 40.59 10.64 -3.31
CA VAL A 70 41.27 10.86 -4.61
C VAL A 70 40.25 11.24 -5.70
N ASN A 71 40.66 12.18 -6.56
CA ASN A 71 39.92 12.84 -7.64
C ASN A 71 39.23 11.94 -8.68
N GLY A 72 37.97 12.27 -9.00
CA GLY A 72 37.48 12.65 -10.34
C GLY A 72 37.30 11.57 -11.42
N SER A 73 36.07 11.08 -11.62
CA SER A 73 35.54 10.65 -12.93
C SER A 73 34.02 10.38 -12.89
N THR A 74 33.18 11.41 -12.72
CA THR A 74 31.69 11.36 -12.78
C THR A 74 31.09 10.17 -13.54
N SER A 75 30.66 9.18 -12.78
CA SER A 75 29.65 8.18 -13.13
C SER A 75 28.59 8.25 -12.03
N GLU A 76 27.30 8.13 -12.38
CA GLU A 76 26.17 8.32 -11.45
C GLU A 76 26.16 7.37 -10.23
N GLY A 77 27.09 6.40 -10.16
CA GLY A 77 27.32 5.52 -9.02
C GLY A 77 28.46 5.91 -8.07
N GLU A 78 29.25 6.96 -8.34
CA GLU A 78 30.47 7.27 -7.57
C GLU A 78 30.22 7.99 -6.24
N ASN A 79 29.02 8.55 -6.05
CA ASN A 79 28.66 9.28 -4.82
C ASN A 79 27.81 8.43 -3.86
N GLN A 80 27.69 7.12 -4.10
CA GLN A 80 26.88 6.23 -3.27
C GLN A 80 27.76 5.45 -2.29
N LEU A 81 27.38 5.46 -1.00
CA LEU A 81 28.07 4.74 0.06
C LEU A 81 27.25 3.56 0.56
N VAL A 82 27.97 2.52 1.01
CA VAL A 82 27.37 1.35 1.65
C VAL A 82 27.75 1.33 3.13
N ILE A 83 26.74 1.42 4.00
CA ILE A 83 26.85 1.24 5.45
C ILE A 83 26.48 -0.21 5.75
N GLU A 84 27.43 -0.98 6.28
CA GLU A 84 27.21 -2.39 6.61
C GLU A 84 26.78 -2.59 8.06
N GLY A 85 26.16 -3.74 8.33
CA GLY A 85 25.84 -4.15 9.69
C GLY A 85 24.62 -3.44 10.29
N VAL A 86 23.74 -2.86 9.47
CA VAL A 86 22.56 -2.14 9.95
C VAL A 86 21.46 -3.14 10.27
N ASP A 87 20.94 -3.09 11.49
CA ASP A 87 19.74 -3.82 11.89
C ASP A 87 18.50 -2.99 11.56
N VAL A 88 17.43 -3.67 11.10
CA VAL A 88 16.20 -3.07 10.57
C VAL A 88 15.01 -3.63 11.32
N TRP A 89 14.15 -2.76 11.86
CA TRP A 89 12.86 -3.13 12.44
C TRP A 89 11.73 -2.40 11.70
N VAL A 90 10.76 -3.17 11.23
CA VAL A 90 9.52 -2.66 10.67
C VAL A 90 8.46 -2.84 11.73
N THR A 91 8.02 -1.74 12.33
CA THR A 91 7.03 -1.75 13.42
C THR A 91 5.75 -1.06 12.96
N SER A 92 4.64 -1.29 13.63
CA SER A 92 3.38 -0.61 13.30
C SER A 92 3.41 0.90 13.55
N ASP A 93 4.45 1.44 14.19
CA ASP A 93 4.58 2.88 14.51
C ASP A 93 5.61 3.57 13.60
N LYS A 94 6.85 3.06 13.57
CA LYS A 94 7.95 3.64 12.77
C LYS A 94 8.79 2.56 12.10
N PHE A 95 9.47 2.94 11.02
CA PHE A 95 10.56 2.18 10.42
C PHE A 95 11.88 2.53 11.12
N LEU A 96 12.59 1.55 11.68
CA LEU A 96 13.77 1.78 12.51
C LEU A 96 15.01 1.16 11.88
N LEU A 97 16.10 1.92 11.86
CA LEU A 97 17.43 1.46 11.48
C LEU A 97 18.38 1.68 12.66
N TYR A 98 19.26 0.71 12.96
CA TYR A 98 20.26 0.86 14.00
C TYR A 98 21.56 0.19 13.62
N ASN A 99 22.70 0.86 13.82
CA ASN A 99 24.02 0.26 13.68
C ASN A 99 24.54 -0.16 15.07
N PRO A 100 24.55 -1.47 15.39
CA PRO A 100 24.96 -1.98 16.70
C PRO A 100 26.48 -2.03 16.88
N THR A 101 27.26 -1.64 15.88
CA THR A 101 28.72 -1.62 15.97
C THR A 101 29.15 -0.73 17.15
N PRO A 102 29.96 -1.22 18.12
CA PRO A 102 30.29 -0.48 19.34
C PRO A 102 30.92 0.90 19.11
N ALA A 103 31.62 1.09 17.98
CA ALA A 103 32.22 2.37 17.60
C ALA A 103 31.21 3.38 17.04
N VAL A 104 29.99 2.94 16.72
CA VAL A 104 28.92 3.74 16.09
C VAL A 104 27.75 3.91 17.06
N SER A 105 27.12 2.79 17.45
CA SER A 105 25.99 2.71 18.39
C SER A 105 24.96 3.83 18.20
N ALA A 106 24.48 3.97 16.96
CA ALA A 106 23.55 5.01 16.55
C ALA A 106 22.49 4.43 15.62
N GLY A 107 21.33 5.06 15.58
CA GLY A 107 20.24 4.68 14.71
C GLY A 107 19.34 5.82 14.34
N VAL A 108 18.28 5.51 13.61
CA VAL A 108 17.29 6.46 13.13
C VAL A 108 15.90 5.83 13.12
N ALA A 109 14.90 6.62 13.51
CA ALA A 109 13.50 6.28 13.42
C ALA A 109 12.83 7.15 12.35
N ILE A 110 12.15 6.50 11.41
CA ILE A 110 11.51 7.10 10.24
C ILE A 110 10.00 6.87 10.36
N PRO A 111 9.20 7.94 10.58
CA PRO A 111 7.74 7.85 10.54
C PRO A 111 7.25 7.44 9.15
N TYR A 112 6.23 6.60 9.08
CA TYR A 112 5.66 6.15 7.80
C TYR A 112 5.17 7.30 6.91
N PRO A 113 4.48 8.34 7.42
CA PRO A 113 4.07 9.48 6.58
C PRO A 113 5.24 10.26 5.96
N SER A 114 6.48 10.09 6.45
CA SER A 114 7.64 10.72 5.80
C SER A 114 8.22 9.89 4.65
N ILE A 115 7.76 8.65 4.45
CA ILE A 115 8.21 7.78 3.36
C ILE A 115 7.31 8.04 2.16
N SER A 116 7.73 8.90 1.24
CA SER A 116 6.97 9.24 0.04
C SER A 116 6.80 8.04 -0.91
N LEU A 117 7.81 7.16 -0.97
CA LEU A 117 7.78 6.00 -1.83
C LEU A 117 8.69 4.90 -1.30
N HIS A 118 8.25 3.64 -1.43
CA HIS A 118 9.10 2.46 -1.28
C HIS A 118 8.85 1.45 -2.41
N ALA A 119 9.92 0.84 -2.91
CA ALA A 119 9.85 -0.14 -3.99
C ALA A 119 10.97 -1.18 -3.90
N ILE A 120 10.75 -2.36 -4.47
CA ILE A 120 11.83 -3.33 -4.66
C ILE A 120 12.64 -2.92 -5.89
N GLN A 121 13.93 -2.68 -5.71
CA GLN A 121 14.87 -2.33 -6.78
C GLN A 121 15.95 -3.40 -6.89
N ARG A 122 16.41 -3.65 -8.13
CA ARG A 122 17.66 -4.37 -8.40
C ARG A 122 18.80 -3.37 -8.58
N LEU A 123 19.91 -3.59 -7.88
CA LEU A 123 21.09 -2.73 -7.96
C LEU A 123 22.37 -3.55 -7.85
N ARG A 124 23.47 -2.98 -8.32
CA ARG A 124 24.83 -3.49 -8.05
C ARG A 124 25.43 -2.67 -6.93
N LEU A 125 25.98 -3.33 -5.93
CA LEU A 125 26.58 -2.62 -4.81
C LEU A 125 27.90 -1.99 -5.25
N PRO A 126 28.23 -0.76 -4.82
CA PRO A 126 29.54 -0.17 -5.04
C PRO A 126 30.69 -1.06 -4.57
N THR A 127 30.46 -1.83 -3.50
CA THR A 127 31.44 -2.77 -2.92
C THR A 127 31.52 -4.12 -3.63
N ASP A 128 30.53 -4.50 -4.42
CA ASP A 128 30.47 -5.81 -5.10
C ASP A 128 29.81 -5.65 -6.47
N SER A 129 30.67 -5.50 -7.49
CA SER A 129 30.26 -5.14 -8.85
C SER A 129 29.84 -6.34 -9.71
N GLU A 130 29.97 -7.57 -9.21
CA GLU A 130 29.81 -8.78 -10.03
C GLU A 130 28.39 -9.35 -10.01
N SER A 131 27.60 -9.07 -8.97
CA SER A 131 26.23 -9.59 -8.85
C SER A 131 25.19 -8.51 -8.59
N GLU A 132 24.02 -8.64 -9.24
CA GLU A 132 22.86 -7.81 -8.94
C GLU A 132 22.15 -8.35 -7.70
N VAL A 133 21.89 -7.44 -6.76
CA VAL A 133 21.15 -7.73 -5.53
C VAL A 133 19.82 -6.99 -5.54
N GLN A 134 18.87 -7.48 -4.76
CA GLN A 134 17.60 -6.80 -4.54
C GLN A 134 17.60 -6.06 -3.21
N GLY A 135 17.13 -4.82 -3.22
CA GLY A 135 16.98 -3.98 -2.04
C GLY A 135 15.65 -3.24 -2.05
N LEU A 136 15.26 -2.74 -0.88
CA LEU A 136 14.10 -1.88 -0.72
C LEU A 136 14.58 -0.43 -0.91
N TYR A 137 14.29 0.13 -2.07
CA TYR A 137 14.46 1.56 -2.34
C TYR A 137 13.40 2.34 -1.57
N MET A 138 13.80 3.45 -0.97
CA MET A 138 12.93 4.35 -0.23
C MET A 138 13.31 5.80 -0.53
N GLN A 139 12.29 6.63 -0.75
CA GLN A 139 12.40 8.08 -0.80
C GLN A 139 11.72 8.65 0.43
N ILE A 140 12.44 9.50 1.16
CA ILE A 140 11.98 10.09 2.42
C ILE A 140 11.88 11.60 2.25
N ALA A 141 10.67 12.14 2.40
CA ALA A 141 10.44 13.58 2.41
C ALA A 141 11.07 14.23 3.64
N MET A 142 11.76 15.34 3.42
CA MET A 142 12.28 16.19 4.48
C MET A 142 11.36 17.40 4.66
N PRO A 143 11.16 17.87 5.90
CA PRO A 143 10.40 19.08 6.11
C PRO A 143 11.09 20.26 5.39
N PRO A 144 10.33 21.18 4.78
CA PRO A 144 10.89 22.28 4.02
C PRO A 144 11.83 23.11 4.90
N SER A 145 13.06 23.30 4.42
CA SER A 145 14.01 24.17 5.08
C SER A 145 13.54 25.63 4.94
N GLN A 146 13.67 26.46 5.97
CA GLN A 146 13.28 27.89 5.89
C GLN A 146 14.08 28.71 4.84
N GLN A 147 15.01 28.06 4.13
CA GLN A 147 15.89 28.63 3.12
C GLN A 147 15.62 28.07 1.72
N ALA A 148 14.64 27.17 1.56
CA ALA A 148 14.22 26.70 0.24
C ALA A 148 13.71 27.91 -0.57
N VAL A 149 14.51 28.30 -1.57
CA VAL A 149 14.18 29.34 -2.55
C VAL A 149 13.49 28.76 -3.78
N ASP A 150 13.32 27.45 -3.78
CA ASP A 150 12.73 26.65 -4.85
C ASP A 150 11.57 25.85 -4.26
N ASP A 151 10.49 25.66 -5.03
CA ASP A 151 9.30 24.92 -4.61
C ASP A 151 9.52 23.38 -4.69
N GLU A 152 10.79 22.94 -4.74
CA GLU A 152 11.18 21.53 -4.82
C GLU A 152 11.19 20.89 -3.43
N GLU A 153 10.46 19.79 -3.25
CA GLU A 153 10.49 19.01 -2.01
C GLU A 153 11.85 18.32 -1.82
N GLU A 154 12.61 18.73 -0.80
CA GLU A 154 13.87 18.09 -0.44
C GLU A 154 13.62 16.63 0.00
N CYS A 155 14.20 15.66 -0.71
CA CYS A 155 14.04 14.24 -0.42
C CYS A 155 15.39 13.53 -0.22
N ILE A 156 15.41 12.57 0.70
CA ILE A 156 16.55 11.66 0.90
C ILE A 156 16.24 10.33 0.23
N THR A 157 17.20 9.81 -0.53
CA THR A 157 17.10 8.50 -1.20
C THR A 157 17.97 7.47 -0.50
N MET A 158 17.41 6.29 -0.21
CA MET A 158 18.18 5.18 0.35
C MET A 158 17.67 3.81 -0.10
N THR A 159 18.55 2.82 -0.11
CA THR A 159 18.20 1.44 -0.42
C THR A 159 18.68 0.50 0.68
N VAL A 160 17.75 -0.25 1.28
CA VAL A 160 18.05 -1.27 2.30
C VAL A 160 18.15 -2.63 1.61
N VAL A 161 19.33 -3.25 1.66
CA VAL A 161 19.57 -4.60 1.14
C VAL A 161 19.59 -5.58 2.32
N PRO A 162 18.56 -6.44 2.45
CA PRO A 162 18.54 -7.47 3.50
C PRO A 162 19.70 -8.44 3.31
N SER A 163 20.28 -8.91 4.41
CA SER A 163 21.21 -10.04 4.33
C SER A 163 20.46 -11.28 3.86
N THR A 164 20.88 -11.87 2.75
CA THR A 164 20.41 -13.20 2.40
C THR A 164 21.01 -14.19 3.41
N PRO A 165 20.19 -15.02 4.07
CA PRO A 165 20.74 -16.04 4.94
C PRO A 165 21.58 -16.98 4.08
N THR A 166 22.87 -17.11 4.38
CA THR A 166 23.71 -18.14 3.76
C THR A 166 23.03 -19.49 4.00
N PRO A 167 22.73 -20.29 2.95
CA PRO A 167 22.09 -21.57 3.14
C PRO A 167 23.02 -22.46 3.97
N THR A 168 22.67 -22.66 5.23
CA THR A 168 23.32 -23.65 6.08
C THR A 168 22.93 -25.01 5.52
N PRO A 169 23.87 -25.89 5.14
CA PRO A 169 23.55 -27.21 4.63
C PRO A 169 22.95 -28.03 5.79
N THR A 170 21.63 -28.08 5.89
CA THR A 170 20.94 -28.99 6.81
C THR A 170 20.63 -30.26 6.02
N PRO A 171 21.04 -31.45 6.49
CA PRO A 171 20.77 -32.70 5.79
C PRO A 171 19.27 -32.96 5.71
N SER A 172 18.83 -33.33 4.51
CA SER A 172 17.50 -33.82 4.18
C SER A 172 17.07 -34.93 5.12
N THR A 173 16.06 -34.65 5.95
CA THR A 173 15.22 -35.70 6.54
C THR A 173 13.83 -35.54 5.94
N THR A 174 13.54 -36.46 5.01
CA THR A 174 12.22 -36.72 4.46
C THR A 174 11.32 -37.24 5.56
N GLU A 175 10.28 -36.51 5.93
CA GLU A 175 9.03 -37.10 6.41
C GLU A 175 7.85 -36.41 5.73
N GLU A 176 7.10 -37.20 4.96
CA GLU A 176 5.86 -36.82 4.31
C GLU A 176 4.76 -36.60 5.35
N THR A 177 4.10 -35.44 5.29
CA THR A 177 2.75 -35.26 5.83
C THR A 177 1.98 -34.42 4.80
N PRO A 178 0.85 -34.90 4.24
CA PRO A 178 0.12 -34.14 3.23
C PRO A 178 -0.86 -33.21 3.94
N SER A 179 -0.49 -31.94 4.10
CA SER A 179 -1.42 -30.87 4.40
C SER A 179 -1.69 -30.06 3.14
N THR A 180 -2.90 -30.19 2.61
CA THR A 180 -3.53 -29.28 1.65
C THR A 180 -3.47 -27.85 2.18
N SER A 181 -2.52 -27.08 1.69
CA SER A 181 -2.46 -25.62 1.75
C SER A 181 -1.62 -25.19 0.56
N GLU A 182 -2.10 -24.19 -0.17
CA GLU A 182 -1.55 -23.70 -1.44
C GLU A 182 -0.03 -23.59 -1.40
N GLU A 183 0.64 -24.08 -2.44
CA GLU A 183 2.09 -23.98 -2.64
C GLU A 183 2.49 -22.50 -2.82
N GLN A 184 2.58 -21.75 -1.72
CA GLN A 184 3.25 -20.46 -1.70
C GLN A 184 4.75 -20.74 -1.78
N GLU A 185 5.37 -20.35 -2.89
CA GLU A 185 6.83 -20.31 -2.99
C GLU A 185 7.41 -19.55 -1.77
N PRO A 186 8.54 -20.00 -1.20
CA PRO A 186 9.10 -19.36 -0.03
C PRO A 186 9.46 -17.90 -0.35
N GLU A 187 8.73 -16.96 0.25
CA GLU A 187 8.98 -15.53 0.08
C GLU A 187 10.43 -15.18 0.43
N SER A 188 11.10 -14.49 -0.48
CA SER A 188 12.45 -13.98 -0.29
C SER A 188 12.52 -12.95 0.84
N PRO A 189 13.69 -12.75 1.49
CA PRO A 189 13.84 -11.74 2.55
C PRO A 189 13.43 -10.33 2.13
N ILE A 190 13.66 -9.97 0.86
CA ILE A 190 13.27 -8.66 0.32
C ILE A 190 11.75 -8.54 0.13
N GLN A 191 11.07 -9.61 -0.29
CA GLN A 191 9.60 -9.63 -0.38
C GLN A 191 8.98 -9.46 1.01
N LYS A 192 9.51 -10.13 2.04
CA LYS A 192 9.04 -9.97 3.42
C LYS A 192 9.25 -8.56 3.95
N LEU A 193 10.41 -7.96 3.68
CA LEU A 193 10.68 -6.57 4.05
C LEU A 193 9.70 -5.61 3.35
N TYR A 194 9.50 -5.76 2.04
CA TYR A 194 8.58 -4.93 1.26
C TYR A 194 7.13 -5.09 1.73
N ALA A 195 6.67 -6.32 1.95
CA ALA A 195 5.32 -6.60 2.43
C ALA A 195 5.09 -6.00 3.82
N ALA A 196 6.08 -6.09 4.72
CA ALA A 196 6.00 -5.50 6.05
C ALA A 196 5.94 -3.96 6.00
N VAL A 197 6.80 -3.31 5.20
CA VAL A 197 6.79 -1.84 5.07
C VAL A 197 5.48 -1.36 4.45
N SER A 198 5.00 -2.04 3.41
CA SER A 198 3.70 -1.75 2.78
C SER A 198 2.55 -1.90 3.77
N ALA A 199 2.52 -3.00 4.55
CA ALA A 199 1.49 -3.23 5.54
C ALA A 199 1.47 -2.14 6.62
N CYS A 200 2.64 -1.73 7.11
CA CYS A 200 2.70 -0.65 8.08
C CYS A 200 2.37 0.71 7.47
N SER A 201 2.84 1.03 6.26
CA SER A 201 2.51 2.29 5.59
C SER A 201 1.00 2.48 5.42
N ASN A 202 0.27 1.41 5.11
CA ASN A 202 -1.19 1.44 4.99
C ASN A 202 -1.91 1.72 6.32
N LEU A 203 -1.24 1.57 7.46
CA LEU A 203 -1.79 1.91 8.79
C LEU A 203 -1.62 3.39 9.14
N HIS A 204 -0.88 4.15 8.32
CA HIS A 204 -0.62 5.58 8.52
C HIS A 204 -1.04 6.37 7.28
N PRO A 205 -2.36 6.52 7.01
CA PRO A 205 -2.82 7.43 5.98
C PRO A 205 -2.40 8.87 6.33
N ASP A 206 -2.16 9.68 5.30
CA ASP A 206 -1.78 11.07 5.52
C ASP A 206 -2.90 11.82 6.26
N PRO A 207 -2.53 12.69 7.22
CA PRO A 207 -3.52 13.51 7.90
C PRO A 207 -4.18 14.44 6.88
N VAL A 208 -5.50 14.52 6.90
CA VAL A 208 -6.25 15.52 6.12
C VAL A 208 -5.78 16.93 6.52
N GLU A 209 -5.29 17.71 5.57
CA GLU A 209 -4.88 19.09 5.82
C GLU A 209 -6.15 19.94 6.05
N PRO A 210 -6.25 20.70 7.15
CA PRO A 210 -7.39 21.59 7.37
C PRO A 210 -7.34 22.73 6.36
N GLY A 211 -8.04 22.58 5.24
CA GLY A 211 -8.02 23.51 4.11
C GLY A 211 -8.14 22.82 2.73
N ASP A 212 -7.96 21.50 2.67
CA ASP A 212 -8.26 20.66 1.49
C ASP A 212 -9.75 20.25 1.43
N GLU A 213 -10.62 21.00 2.11
CA GLU A 213 -12.02 21.10 1.69
C GLU A 213 -11.95 21.88 0.38
N GLU A 214 -11.83 21.16 -0.74
CA GLU A 214 -12.02 21.73 -2.08
C GLU A 214 -13.23 22.67 -2.00
N ASP A 215 -13.06 23.91 -2.46
CA ASP A 215 -14.12 24.85 -2.73
C ASP A 215 -15.08 24.22 -3.77
N ASP A 216 -15.90 23.27 -3.34
CA ASP A 216 -17.11 22.81 -4.02
C ASP A 216 -18.17 23.91 -3.83
N ASP A 217 -17.94 25.04 -4.50
CA ASP A 217 -19.01 25.95 -4.87
C ASP A 217 -19.94 25.19 -5.85
N GLU A 218 -21.15 24.87 -5.36
CA GLU A 218 -22.30 24.26 -6.08
C GLU A 218 -22.22 22.71 -6.20
N ASP A 219 -22.51 21.94 -5.15
CA ASP A 219 -23.87 21.46 -4.87
C ASP A 219 -24.06 21.10 -3.38
N GLU A 220 -24.23 22.14 -2.56
CA GLU A 220 -24.53 22.09 -1.12
C GLU A 220 -25.94 21.54 -0.81
N TYR A 221 -26.30 20.31 -1.19
CA TYR A 221 -27.52 19.65 -0.66
C TYR A 221 -27.45 18.11 -0.71
N ASP A 222 -26.70 17.44 0.17
CA ASP A 222 -27.23 16.24 0.88
C ASP A 222 -26.32 15.61 1.95
N GLU A 223 -24.99 15.76 1.93
CA GLU A 223 -24.13 14.87 2.76
C GLU A 223 -23.82 15.34 4.19
N GLY A 224 -24.04 16.62 4.52
CA GLY A 224 -23.90 17.13 5.91
C GLY A 224 -25.03 16.71 6.87
N LEU A 225 -26.10 16.12 6.35
CA LEU A 225 -27.33 15.86 7.12
C LEU A 225 -27.30 14.52 7.88
N LEU A 226 -26.52 13.54 7.40
CA LEU A 226 -26.31 12.26 8.10
C LEU A 226 -25.38 12.40 9.32
N SER A 227 -24.32 13.21 9.21
CA SER A 227 -23.32 13.42 10.28
C SER A 227 -23.88 14.21 11.47
N THR A 228 -24.83 15.11 11.23
CA THR A 228 -25.48 15.94 12.26
C THR A 228 -26.62 15.24 13.00
N GLY A 229 -26.94 13.99 12.65
CA GLY A 229 -28.03 13.23 13.29
C GLY A 229 -29.43 13.79 12.98
N LEU A 230 -29.56 14.65 11.97
CA LEU A 230 -30.85 15.21 11.56
C LEU A 230 -31.61 14.26 10.63
N VAL A 231 -30.91 13.36 9.92
CA VAL A 231 -31.52 12.23 9.20
C VAL A 231 -31.39 10.98 10.06
N SER A 232 -32.41 10.75 10.89
CA SER A 232 -32.63 9.43 11.47
C SER A 232 -33.14 8.50 10.37
N ALA A 233 -32.58 7.29 10.29
CA ALA A 233 -33.18 6.22 9.50
C ALA A 233 -34.63 6.00 9.96
N GLY A 234 -35.57 6.51 9.16
CA GLY A 234 -37.00 6.22 9.21
C GLY A 234 -37.79 6.77 10.40
N ASN A 235 -38.49 7.90 10.22
CA ASN A 235 -39.96 7.91 10.18
C ASN A 235 -40.62 9.28 9.88
N ALA A 236 -41.71 9.14 9.12
CA ALA A 236 -42.94 9.93 9.03
C ALA A 236 -43.02 11.31 8.37
N GLN A 237 -41.95 11.98 7.89
CA GLN A 237 -42.17 13.23 7.12
C GLN A 237 -41.26 13.51 5.91
N GLY A 238 -40.44 12.55 5.48
CA GLY A 238 -39.78 12.65 4.18
C GLY A 238 -38.73 11.57 3.96
N GLY A 239 -38.82 10.89 2.82
CA GLY A 239 -37.66 10.32 2.15
C GLY A 239 -37.65 8.82 1.85
N MET A 240 -38.26 7.98 2.69
CA MET A 240 -38.31 6.53 2.43
C MET A 240 -39.63 5.93 2.89
N PRO A 241 -40.29 5.10 2.04
CA PRO A 241 -41.51 4.41 2.45
C PRO A 241 -41.20 3.58 3.71
N PRO A 242 -42.12 3.52 4.69
CA PRO A 242 -41.92 2.67 5.85
C PRO A 242 -41.59 1.25 5.36
N PRO A 243 -40.63 0.55 5.99
CA PRO A 243 -40.43 -0.86 5.72
C PRO A 243 -41.79 -1.55 5.83
N MET A 244 -42.25 -2.11 4.71
CA MET A 244 -43.51 -2.84 4.66
C MET A 244 -43.41 -3.98 5.67
N ASP A 245 -44.49 -4.29 6.39
CA ASP A 245 -44.51 -5.48 7.27
C ASP A 245 -44.15 -6.72 6.43
N GLY A 246 -42.96 -7.28 6.68
CA GLY A 246 -42.35 -8.36 5.89
C GLY A 246 -40.98 -8.05 5.29
N SER A 247 -40.51 -6.79 5.29
CA SER A 247 -39.12 -6.48 4.90
C SER A 247 -38.18 -6.69 6.09
N SER A 248 -37.97 -7.94 6.50
CA SER A 248 -36.72 -8.29 7.18
C SER A 248 -35.58 -7.88 6.24
N GLY A 249 -34.67 -7.04 6.72
CA GLY A 249 -33.55 -6.50 5.95
C GLY A 249 -32.72 -7.58 5.24
N TRP A 250 -31.83 -7.11 4.36
CA TRP A 250 -30.78 -7.83 3.63
C TRP A 250 -30.71 -9.35 3.86
N ILE A 251 -30.78 -10.12 2.77
CA ILE A 251 -30.54 -11.57 2.83
C ILE A 251 -29.08 -11.79 3.31
N THR A 252 -28.90 -12.30 4.53
CA THR A 252 -27.60 -12.67 5.11
C THR A 252 -27.41 -14.19 5.01
N ALA A 253 -26.18 -14.67 5.22
CA ALA A 253 -25.87 -16.10 5.17
C ALA A 253 -26.73 -16.94 6.15
N GLU A 254 -27.17 -16.32 7.25
CA GLU A 254 -27.99 -16.93 8.28
C GLU A 254 -29.47 -17.00 7.91
N ASN A 255 -29.99 -16.12 7.05
CA ASN A 255 -31.41 -16.10 6.65
C ASN A 255 -31.65 -16.62 5.22
N MET A 256 -30.59 -16.89 4.44
CA MET A 256 -30.69 -17.37 3.05
C MET A 256 -31.61 -18.59 2.89
N HIS A 257 -31.58 -19.50 3.86
CA HIS A 257 -32.40 -20.71 3.88
C HIS A 257 -33.92 -20.46 4.04
N GLU A 258 -34.33 -19.24 4.40
CA GLU A 258 -35.73 -18.84 4.46
C GLU A 258 -36.25 -18.35 3.10
N PHE A 259 -35.34 -17.99 2.19
CA PHE A 259 -35.65 -17.46 0.86
C PHE A 259 -35.34 -18.43 -0.28
N PHE A 260 -34.53 -19.47 -0.05
CA PHE A 260 -34.18 -20.48 -1.05
C PHE A 260 -34.37 -21.92 -0.55
N ASP A 261 -34.87 -22.82 -1.41
CA ASP A 261 -34.94 -24.27 -1.15
C ASP A 261 -33.56 -24.96 -1.28
N GLU A 262 -33.51 -26.26 -0.96
CA GLU A 262 -32.29 -27.08 -1.01
C GLU A 262 -31.70 -27.20 -2.44
N GLU A 263 -32.49 -26.88 -3.47
CA GLU A 263 -32.08 -26.83 -4.87
C GLU A 263 -31.68 -25.42 -5.33
N GLY A 264 -31.76 -24.40 -4.46
CA GLY A 264 -31.39 -23.01 -4.74
C GLY A 264 -32.48 -22.19 -5.44
N ASN A 265 -33.74 -22.64 -5.45
CA ASN A 265 -34.86 -21.89 -6.01
C ASN A 265 -35.55 -21.04 -4.93
N TRP A 266 -36.05 -19.88 -5.34
CA TRP A 266 -36.67 -18.93 -4.42
C TRP A 266 -38.05 -19.41 -3.93
N ILE A 267 -38.27 -19.42 -2.61
CA ILE A 267 -39.43 -20.08 -1.96
C ILE A 267 -40.50 -19.14 -1.41
N ALA A 268 -40.34 -17.82 -1.49
CA ALA A 268 -41.38 -16.93 -0.99
C ALA A 268 -42.62 -17.05 -1.89
N GLY A 269 -43.68 -17.65 -1.35
CA GLY A 269 -44.89 -18.00 -2.07
C GLY A 269 -45.60 -16.80 -2.68
N GLY A 270 -45.35 -16.56 -3.96
CA GLY A 270 -46.04 -15.58 -4.80
C GLY A 270 -45.06 -14.92 -5.75
N GLU A 271 -45.30 -15.09 -7.06
CA GLU A 271 -44.70 -14.41 -8.23
C GLU A 271 -43.25 -13.93 -8.08
N GLU A 272 -42.33 -14.45 -8.92
CA GLU A 272 -40.96 -13.92 -9.03
C GLU A 272 -40.99 -12.40 -8.94
N PRO A 273 -40.17 -11.76 -8.07
CA PRO A 273 -40.20 -10.32 -7.91
C PRO A 273 -39.76 -9.68 -9.23
N SER A 274 -40.73 -9.41 -10.09
CA SER A 274 -40.62 -8.53 -11.25
C SER A 274 -40.60 -7.09 -10.74
N LEU A 275 -39.62 -6.80 -9.89
CA LEU A 275 -39.28 -5.43 -9.57
C LEU A 275 -38.88 -4.79 -10.90
N PRO A 276 -39.61 -3.75 -11.37
CA PRO A 276 -39.23 -3.04 -12.58
C PRO A 276 -37.84 -2.47 -12.30
N LEU A 277 -36.82 -3.09 -12.91
CA LEU A 277 -35.47 -2.63 -12.82
C LEU A 277 -35.48 -1.17 -13.28
N GLY A 278 -34.98 -0.28 -12.43
CA GLY A 278 -34.96 1.14 -12.72
C GLY A 278 -34.28 1.43 -14.07
N PRO A 279 -34.61 2.56 -14.72
CA PRO A 279 -34.00 2.94 -15.99
C PRO A 279 -32.48 2.97 -15.83
N GLY A 280 -31.79 1.96 -16.37
CA GLY A 280 -30.34 1.76 -16.18
C GLY A 280 -29.89 0.31 -16.06
N ALA A 281 -30.78 -0.63 -15.76
CA ALA A 281 -30.42 -2.04 -15.83
C ALA A 281 -30.29 -2.50 -17.30
N GLY A 282 -29.06 -2.78 -17.71
CA GLY A 282 -28.74 -3.17 -19.08
C GLY A 282 -29.59 -4.33 -19.60
N SER A 283 -30.17 -4.17 -20.78
CA SER A 283 -30.98 -5.20 -21.42
C SER A 283 -30.11 -6.37 -21.88
N VAL A 284 -30.43 -7.58 -21.45
CA VAL A 284 -29.80 -8.81 -21.94
C VAL A 284 -30.19 -9.02 -23.40
N ARG A 285 -29.21 -8.98 -24.31
CA ARG A 285 -29.45 -9.28 -25.74
C ARG A 285 -29.70 -10.78 -25.89
N GLN A 286 -30.92 -11.15 -26.27
CA GLN A 286 -31.24 -12.53 -26.63
C GLN A 286 -30.47 -12.89 -27.90
N ARG A 287 -29.65 -13.93 -27.83
CA ARG A 287 -28.87 -14.45 -28.97
C ARG A 287 -29.85 -14.97 -30.02
N GLY A 288 -29.91 -14.29 -31.18
CA GLY A 288 -30.90 -14.53 -32.22
C GLY A 288 -30.84 -15.92 -32.84
N GLU A 289 -32.02 -16.54 -32.94
CA GLU A 289 -32.34 -17.57 -33.92
C GLU A 289 -33.33 -16.96 -34.94
N GLY A 290 -33.23 -17.44 -36.18
CA GLY A 290 -33.58 -16.73 -37.42
C GLY A 290 -35.06 -16.45 -37.69
N GLY A 291 -35.29 -15.55 -38.65
CA GLY A 291 -36.62 -15.23 -39.18
C GLY A 291 -36.66 -13.95 -40.02
N GLU A 292 -36.15 -14.02 -41.25
CA GLU A 292 -36.70 -13.48 -42.52
C GLU A 292 -37.62 -12.23 -42.51
N ASP A 293 -37.16 -11.22 -43.26
CA ASP A 293 -37.89 -10.26 -44.10
C ASP A 293 -38.89 -9.25 -43.48
N GLU A 294 -38.59 -7.94 -43.58
CA GLU A 294 -39.29 -7.03 -44.52
C GLU A 294 -38.75 -5.58 -44.50
N GLU A 295 -38.96 -4.93 -45.63
CA GLU A 295 -38.39 -3.69 -46.17
C GLU A 295 -39.21 -2.43 -45.80
N MET A 296 -38.60 -1.24 -46.01
CA MET A 296 -39.16 0.13 -46.01
C MET A 296 -39.18 0.86 -44.65
N GLY A 297 -38.79 2.15 -44.55
CA GLY A 297 -38.48 3.12 -45.59
C GLY A 297 -37.87 4.42 -45.04
N ASP A 298 -37.22 5.08 -45.98
CA ASP A 298 -36.63 6.41 -46.04
C ASP A 298 -37.53 7.55 -45.50
N VAL A 299 -36.98 8.38 -44.60
CA VAL A 299 -37.31 9.83 -44.51
C VAL A 299 -36.05 10.57 -44.04
N GLY A 300 -35.50 11.39 -44.94
CA GLY A 300 -34.36 12.26 -44.68
C GLY A 300 -34.69 13.66 -44.11
N GLY A 301 -33.62 14.37 -43.76
CA GLY A 301 -33.56 15.78 -43.32
C GLY A 301 -32.75 15.87 -42.01
N GLU A 302 -31.73 16.71 -41.81
CA GLU A 302 -31.12 17.78 -42.60
C GLU A 302 -29.71 18.04 -42.00
N ARG A 303 -28.90 18.81 -42.72
CA ARG A 303 -27.44 19.00 -42.66
C ARG A 303 -26.93 19.77 -41.42
N GLY A 304 -25.78 19.34 -40.87
CA GLY A 304 -24.90 20.12 -39.99
C GLY A 304 -23.45 19.63 -40.14
N GLU A 305 -22.55 20.52 -40.56
CA GLU A 305 -21.14 20.32 -40.88
C GLU A 305 -20.22 20.43 -39.65
N ASP A 306 -19.05 19.77 -39.73
CA ASP A 306 -17.77 20.03 -38.99
C ASP A 306 -17.76 19.82 -37.46
N GLU A 307 -16.75 19.26 -36.78
CA GLU A 307 -15.33 19.08 -37.08
C GLU A 307 -14.72 18.18 -35.97
N GLY A 308 -13.76 17.31 -36.31
CA GLY A 308 -12.64 16.91 -35.43
C GLY A 308 -12.88 15.92 -34.26
N GLY A 309 -12.53 14.65 -34.46
CA GLY A 309 -12.43 13.68 -33.36
C GLY A 309 -11.91 12.31 -33.80
N GLU A 310 -10.83 12.24 -34.57
CA GLU A 310 -10.18 10.97 -34.90
C GLU A 310 -9.45 10.39 -33.67
N GLU A 311 -10.14 9.47 -33.01
CA GLU A 311 -9.62 8.57 -31.98
C GLU A 311 -8.49 7.68 -32.55
N THR A 312 -7.24 8.11 -32.33
CA THR A 312 -6.03 7.37 -32.70
C THR A 312 -5.79 6.22 -31.72
N LYS A 313 -6.35 5.06 -32.07
CA LYS A 313 -6.10 3.77 -31.41
C LYS A 313 -4.64 3.35 -31.58
N TRP A 314 -3.85 3.49 -30.50
CA TRP A 314 -2.45 3.06 -30.41
C TRP A 314 -2.27 1.63 -30.93
N ARG A 315 -1.35 1.45 -31.90
CA ARG A 315 -0.93 0.12 -32.36
C ARG A 315 0.26 -0.36 -31.54
N ARG A 316 0.17 -1.58 -31.03
CA ARG A 316 1.32 -2.33 -30.49
C ARG A 316 2.33 -2.57 -31.61
N THR A 317 3.57 -2.18 -31.37
CA THR A 317 4.71 -2.53 -32.22
C THR A 317 5.09 -3.99 -31.97
N ASP A 318 5.34 -4.71 -33.06
CA ASP A 318 5.92 -6.06 -33.12
C ASP A 318 7.43 -6.01 -32.84
#